data_AF-A0A349DFF0-F1
#
_entry.id   AF-A0A349DFF0-F1
#
_cell.length_a   1.000
_cell.length_b   1.000
_cell.length_c   1.000
_cell.angle_alpha   90.00
_cell.angle_beta   90.00
_cell.angle_gamma   90.00
#
_symmetry.space_group_name_H-M   'P 1'
#
loop_
_entity.id
_entity.type
_entity.pdbx_description
1 polymer ?
#
loop_
_entity_poly.entity_id
_entity_poly.type
_entity_poly.pdbx_seq_one_letter_code
_entity_poly.pdbx_strand_id
1 'polypeptide(L)'
;MDMQDSSLTFFRNMYLIAMADGKVADEEEALLTEVAQKMGINEEEQEAIKDNAEILGFFVPNDPKERLEHLEQIVRMMMVDSEIHDKEYQLCLQYADKSGHDQSIFEKVIDKIMDEKNAASR
;
A
#
# COMPACT_ATOMS: atom_id res chain seq x y z
N MET A 1 -6.31 -14.34 -19.42
CA MET A 1 -5.64 -13.03 -19.49
C MET A 1 -6.56 -12.14 -18.67
N ASP A 2 -6.24 -11.72 -17.44
CA ASP A 2 -4.95 -11.20 -16.99
C ASP A 2 -4.81 -11.33 -15.47
N MET A 3 -3.96 -12.25 -15.01
CA MET A 3 -3.60 -12.35 -13.58
C MET A 3 -2.39 -11.47 -13.24
N GLN A 4 -1.71 -10.91 -14.26
CA GLN A 4 -0.56 -10.00 -14.11
C GLN A 4 -0.95 -8.55 -13.78
N ASP A 5 -2.13 -8.07 -14.18
CA ASP A 5 -2.55 -6.68 -13.94
C ASP A 5 -2.83 -6.37 -12.46
N SER A 6 -3.30 -7.35 -11.68
CA SER A 6 -3.66 -7.10 -10.27
C SER A 6 -2.42 -6.82 -9.41
N SER A 7 -1.33 -7.56 -9.62
CA SER A 7 -0.07 -7.36 -8.88
C SER A 7 0.56 -5.99 -9.19
N LEU A 8 0.59 -5.59 -10.46
CA LEU A 8 1.16 -4.31 -10.89
C LEU A 8 0.32 -3.13 -10.38
N THR A 9 -1.01 -3.24 -10.46
CA THR A 9 -1.91 -2.20 -9.93
C THR A 9 -1.86 -2.09 -8.42
N PHE A 10 -1.69 -3.21 -7.71
CA PHE A 10 -1.48 -3.20 -6.27
C PHE A 10 -0.15 -2.56 -5.89
N PHE A 11 0.96 -2.95 -6.53
CA PHE A 11 2.26 -2.33 -6.31
C PHE A 11 2.23 -0.82 -6.56
N ARG A 12 1.53 -0.38 -7.60
CA ARG A 12 1.29 1.04 -7.88
C ARG A 12 0.61 1.77 -6.72
N ASN A 13 -0.41 1.18 -6.12
CA ASN A 13 -1.08 1.79 -4.96
C ASN A 13 -0.13 1.93 -3.77
N MET A 14 0.70 0.92 -3.52
CA MET A 14 1.70 0.99 -2.45
C MET A 14 2.71 2.11 -2.70
N TYR A 15 3.23 2.20 -3.93
CA TYR A 15 4.18 3.24 -4.30
C TYR A 15 3.58 4.66 -4.20
N LEU A 16 2.32 4.84 -4.60
CA LEU A 16 1.63 6.13 -4.46
C LEU A 16 1.51 6.62 -3.02
N ILE A 17 1.43 5.69 -2.07
CA ILE A 17 1.31 6.02 -0.65
C ILE A 17 2.68 6.31 -0.07
N ALA A 18 3.69 5.51 -0.36
CA ALA A 18 5.07 5.81 0.05
C ALA A 18 5.58 7.14 -0.54
N MET A 19 5.17 7.50 -1.76
CA MET A 19 5.52 8.79 -2.37
C MET A 19 4.65 9.97 -1.91
N ALA A 20 3.66 9.75 -1.04
CA ALA A 20 2.68 10.76 -0.62
C ALA A 20 3.31 12.06 -0.11
N ASP A 21 4.37 11.93 0.68
CA ASP A 21 5.05 13.05 1.31
C ASP A 21 6.09 13.72 0.38
N GLY A 22 6.41 13.07 -0.75
CA GLY A 22 7.37 13.47 -1.77
C GLY A 22 8.71 12.73 -1.69
N LYS A 23 8.88 11.76 -0.77
CA LYS A 23 10.10 10.97 -0.61
C LYS A 23 9.79 9.57 -0.07
N VAL A 24 10.25 8.53 -0.75
CA VAL A 24 10.29 7.17 -0.18
C VAL A 24 11.51 7.03 0.73
N ALA A 25 11.31 6.63 1.97
CA ALA A 25 12.37 6.29 2.92
C ALA A 25 13.04 4.94 2.58
N ASP A 26 14.25 4.70 3.09
CA ASP A 26 15.01 3.48 2.80
C ASP A 26 14.25 2.21 3.26
N GLU A 27 13.55 2.31 4.40
CA GLU A 27 12.72 1.25 4.96
C GLU A 27 11.50 0.92 4.09
N GLU A 28 10.88 1.94 3.51
CA GLU A 28 9.72 1.80 2.62
C GLU A 28 10.14 1.22 1.26
N GLU A 29 11.27 1.67 0.72
CA GLU A 29 11.84 1.14 -0.53
C GLU A 29 12.22 -0.35 -0.37
N ALA A 30 12.76 -0.74 0.79
CA ALA A 30 13.03 -2.13 1.11
C ALA A 30 11.75 -2.98 1.13
N LEU A 31 10.67 -2.46 1.73
CA LEU A 31 9.38 -3.15 1.77
C LEU A 31 8.72 -3.21 0.38
N LEU A 32 8.79 -2.14 -0.42
CA LEU A 32 8.31 -2.12 -1.81
C LEU A 32 9.04 -3.19 -2.62
N THR A 33 10.37 -3.25 -2.50
CA THR A 33 11.20 -4.26 -3.17
C THR A 33 10.81 -5.67 -2.75
N GLU A 34 10.60 -5.92 -1.45
CA GLU A 34 10.17 -7.23 -0.95
C GLU A 34 8.79 -7.63 -1.51
N VAL A 35 7.84 -6.69 -1.53
CA VAL A 35 6.50 -6.92 -2.09
C VAL A 35 6.58 -7.20 -3.59
N ALA A 36 7.35 -6.41 -4.34
CA ALA A 36 7.55 -6.62 -5.77
C ALA A 36 8.12 -8.01 -6.06
N GLN A 37 9.15 -8.43 -5.30
CA GLN A 37 9.74 -9.77 -5.42
C GLN A 37 8.73 -10.88 -5.11
N LYS A 38 7.93 -10.74 -4.05
CA LYS A 38 6.88 -11.71 -3.71
C LYS A 38 5.82 -11.84 -4.80
N MET A 39 5.56 -10.75 -5.52
CA MET A 39 4.60 -10.70 -6.62
C MET A 39 5.19 -11.09 -7.98
N GLY A 40 6.50 -11.35 -8.05
CA GLY A 40 7.20 -11.65 -9.29
C GLY A 40 7.35 -10.46 -10.23
N ILE A 41 7.26 -9.24 -9.69
CA ILE A 41 7.43 -7.99 -10.44
C ILE A 41 8.93 -7.72 -10.58
N ASN A 42 9.39 -7.60 -11.82
CA ASN A 42 10.80 -7.33 -12.12
C ASN A 42 11.14 -5.83 -12.00
N GLU A 43 12.43 -5.48 -12.05
CA GLU A 43 12.88 -4.09 -11.89
C GLU A 43 12.35 -3.16 -13.00
N GLU A 44 12.26 -3.62 -14.24
CA GLU A 44 11.73 -2.84 -15.38
C GLU A 44 10.24 -2.51 -15.17
N GLU A 45 9.46 -3.47 -14.67
CA GLU A 45 8.05 -3.26 -14.30
C GLU A 45 7.90 -2.29 -13.12
N GLN A 46 8.79 -2.38 -12.13
CA GLN A 46 8.81 -1.44 -11.01
C GLN A 46 9.09 -0.01 -11.49
N GLU A 47 10.14 0.20 -12.29
CA GLU A 47 10.47 1.51 -12.86
C GLU A 47 9.31 2.06 -13.70
N ALA A 48 8.71 1.24 -14.57
CA ALA A 48 7.55 1.63 -15.36
C ALA A 48 6.36 2.05 -14.49
N ILE A 49 6.13 1.40 -13.35
CA ILE A 49 5.10 1.80 -12.41
C ILE A 49 5.48 3.12 -11.74
N LYS A 50 6.71 3.26 -11.25
CA LYS A 50 7.18 4.48 -10.58
C LYS A 50 7.01 5.71 -11.48
N ASP A 51 7.34 5.58 -12.77
CA ASP A 51 7.22 6.64 -13.76
C ASP A 51 5.77 7.04 -14.09
N ASN A 52 4.83 6.11 -13.98
CA ASN A 52 3.43 6.30 -14.39
C ASN A 52 2.44 6.39 -13.22
N ALA A 53 2.88 6.14 -11.98
CA ALA A 53 2.02 5.98 -10.82
C ALA A 53 1.13 7.20 -10.57
N GLU A 54 1.72 8.39 -10.55
CA GLU A 54 1.00 9.66 -10.33
C GLU A 54 -0.09 9.89 -11.38
N ILE A 55 0.18 9.50 -12.64
CA ILE A 55 -0.74 9.68 -13.77
C ILE A 55 -1.91 8.70 -13.68
N LEU A 56 -1.62 7.45 -13.32
CA LEU A 56 -2.60 6.36 -13.31
C LEU A 56 -3.48 6.37 -12.03
N GLY A 57 -2.98 6.93 -10.93
CA GLY A 57 -3.68 7.03 -9.66
C GLY A 57 -4.02 5.67 -9.01
N PHE A 58 -4.82 5.70 -7.95
CA PHE A 58 -5.23 4.48 -7.24
C PHE A 58 -6.12 3.56 -8.08
N PHE A 59 -5.83 2.27 -8.02
CA PHE A 59 -6.67 1.19 -8.52
C PHE A 59 -7.41 0.51 -7.38
N VAL A 60 -8.74 0.43 -7.44
CA VAL A 60 -9.53 -0.30 -6.44
C VAL A 60 -10.06 -1.59 -7.06
N PRO A 61 -9.72 -2.77 -6.50
CA PRO A 61 -10.24 -4.05 -6.98
C PRO A 61 -11.77 -4.12 -6.91
N ASN A 62 -12.37 -4.98 -7.72
CA ASN A 62 -13.82 -5.22 -7.65
C ASN A 62 -14.21 -6.19 -6.53
N ASP A 63 -13.31 -7.10 -6.16
CA ASP A 63 -13.56 -8.10 -5.12
C ASP A 63 -13.40 -7.48 -3.72
N PRO A 64 -14.42 -7.53 -2.85
CA PRO A 64 -14.33 -6.99 -1.49
C PRO A 64 -13.21 -7.62 -0.65
N LYS A 65 -12.84 -8.88 -0.90
CA LYS A 65 -11.74 -9.53 -0.19
C LYS A 65 -10.39 -8.91 -0.59
N GLU A 66 -10.14 -8.76 -1.88
CA GLU A 66 -8.94 -8.09 -2.40
C GLU A 66 -8.85 -6.64 -1.92
N ARG A 67 -9.96 -5.91 -1.82
CA ARG A 67 -9.98 -4.54 -1.28
C ARG A 67 -9.45 -4.47 0.16
N LEU A 68 -9.92 -5.39 1.02
CA LEU A 68 -9.47 -5.46 2.40
C LEU A 68 -8.00 -5.86 2.48
N GLU A 69 -7.57 -6.85 1.69
CA GLU A 69 -6.16 -7.27 1.63
C GLU A 69 -5.26 -6.10 1.18
N HIS A 70 -5.68 -5.34 0.15
CA HIS A 70 -4.97 -4.15 -0.29
C HIS A 70 -4.86 -3.10 0.82
N LEU A 71 -5.96 -2.83 1.52
CA LEU A 71 -5.98 -1.88 2.62
C LEU A 71 -5.03 -2.30 3.75
N GLU A 72 -5.05 -3.58 4.14
CA GLU A 72 -4.14 -4.09 5.17
C GLU A 72 -2.67 -3.94 4.76
N GLN A 73 -2.31 -4.28 3.53
CA GLN A 73 -0.93 -4.17 3.07
C GLN A 73 -0.46 -2.72 2.94
N ILE A 74 -1.33 -1.84 2.46
CA ILE A 74 -1.08 -0.40 2.42
C ILE A 74 -0.79 0.14 3.83
N VAL A 75 -1.61 -0.23 4.83
CA VAL A 75 -1.41 0.20 6.21
C VAL A 75 -0.11 -0.37 6.80
N ARG A 76 0.27 -1.60 6.42
CA ARG A 76 1.57 -2.17 6.79
C ARG A 76 2.74 -1.35 6.25
N MET A 77 2.62 -0.81 5.04
CA MET A 77 3.65 0.08 4.45
C MET A 77 3.84 1.33 5.28
N MET A 78 2.76 2.06 5.55
CA MET A 78 2.80 3.30 6.34
C MET A 78 3.26 3.11 7.79
N MET A 79 3.32 1.87 8.26
CA MET A 79 3.75 1.56 9.63
C MET A 79 5.10 0.85 9.66
N VAL A 80 5.85 0.85 8.57
CA VAL A 80 7.16 0.19 8.52
C VAL A 80 8.13 0.84 9.52
N ASP A 81 8.20 2.17 9.52
CA ASP A 81 9.06 3.00 10.39
C ASP A 81 8.38 3.39 11.72
N SER A 82 7.10 3.03 11.91
CA SER A 82 6.25 3.41 13.06
C SER A 82 5.80 4.87 13.07
N GLU A 83 6.02 5.61 12.00
CA GLU A 83 5.59 7.00 11.86
C GLU A 83 4.66 7.12 10.64
N ILE A 84 3.35 7.28 10.89
CA ILE A 84 2.41 7.58 9.82
C ILE A 84 2.43 9.09 9.57
N HIS A 85 2.84 9.52 8.38
CA HIS A 85 2.78 10.94 8.01
C HIS A 85 1.34 11.33 7.65
N ASP A 86 0.97 12.60 7.94
CA ASP A 86 -0.38 13.12 7.68
C ASP A 86 -0.82 12.91 6.22
N LYS A 87 0.10 13.07 5.26
CA LYS A 87 -0.19 12.93 3.83
C LYS A 87 -0.47 11.47 3.43
N GLU A 88 0.29 10.53 3.98
CA GLU A 88 0.08 9.09 3.77
C GLU A 88 -1.26 8.66 4.37
N TYR A 89 -1.56 9.13 5.59
CA TYR A 89 -2.84 8.91 6.25
C TYR A 89 -4.01 9.39 5.39
N GLN A 90 -3.93 10.61 4.86
CA GLN A 90 -4.98 11.16 4.01
C GLN A 90 -5.14 10.36 2.70
N LEU A 91 -4.04 9.94 2.06
CA LEU A 91 -4.10 9.14 0.83
C LEU A 91 -4.65 7.74 1.08
N CYS A 92 -4.27 7.09 2.18
CA CYS A 92 -4.82 5.80 2.55
C CYS A 92 -6.30 5.90 2.95
N LEU A 93 -6.70 6.96 3.65
CA LEU A 93 -8.12 7.21 3.95
C LEU A 93 -8.93 7.41 2.65
N GLN A 94 -8.40 8.13 1.67
CA GLN A 94 -9.03 8.24 0.34
C GLN A 94 -9.13 6.89 -0.37
N TYR A 95 -8.13 6.04 -0.23
CA TYR A 95 -8.17 4.68 -0.77
C TYR A 95 -9.23 3.82 -0.08
N ALA A 96 -9.33 3.89 1.25
CA ALA A 96 -10.34 3.20 2.04
C ALA A 96 -11.76 3.62 1.63
N ASP A 97 -12.01 4.93 1.50
CA ASP A 97 -13.28 5.49 1.06
C ASP A 97 -13.67 4.98 -0.35
N LYS A 98 -12.73 5.04 -1.31
CA LYS A 98 -12.94 4.50 -2.66
C LYS A 98 -13.18 2.99 -2.70
N SER A 99 -12.64 2.26 -1.73
CA SER A 99 -12.84 0.81 -1.55
C SER A 99 -14.20 0.48 -0.91
N GLY A 100 -14.93 1.48 -0.43
CA GLY A 100 -16.20 1.32 0.28
C GLY A 100 -16.02 0.96 1.76
N HIS A 101 -14.85 1.22 2.31
CA HIS A 101 -14.57 1.07 3.73
C HIS A 101 -14.71 2.42 4.43
N ASP A 102 -15.49 2.46 5.50
CA ASP A 102 -15.58 3.66 6.33
C ASP A 102 -14.30 3.85 7.17
N GLN A 103 -14.14 5.06 7.70
CA GLN A 103 -13.02 5.41 8.57
C GLN A 103 -12.88 4.46 9.77
N SER A 104 -13.98 3.91 10.29
CA SER A 104 -13.94 3.01 11.44
C SER A 104 -13.29 1.65 11.11
N ILE A 105 -13.47 1.16 9.87
CA ILE A 105 -12.78 -0.03 9.39
C ILE A 105 -11.28 0.28 9.23
N PHE A 106 -10.96 1.44 8.66
CA PHE A 106 -9.58 1.87 8.48
C PHE A 106 -8.83 1.97 9.82
N GLU A 107 -9.43 2.61 10.82
CA GLU A 107 -8.85 2.69 12.18
C GLU A 107 -8.65 1.32 12.81
N LYS A 108 -9.61 0.39 12.67
CA LYS A 108 -9.45 -0.99 13.16
C LYS A 108 -8.30 -1.73 12.49
N VAL A 109 -8.06 -1.49 11.20
CA VAL A 109 -6.95 -2.10 10.46
C VAL A 109 -5.62 -1.56 10.97
N ILE A 110 -5.53 -0.26 11.24
CA ILE A 110 -4.35 0.36 11.88
C ILE A 110 -4.10 -0.28 13.24
N ASP A 111 -5.10 -0.31 14.11
CA ASP A 111 -4.99 -0.88 15.47
C ASP A 111 -4.52 -2.33 15.42
N LYS A 112 -5.12 -3.14 14.53
CA LYS A 112 -4.76 -4.55 14.34
C LYS A 112 -3.27 -4.71 13.97
N ILE A 113 -2.80 -3.96 12.98
CA ILE A 113 -1.42 -4.11 12.49
C ILE A 113 -0.43 -3.55 13.53
N MET A 114 -0.81 -2.51 14.27
CA MET A 114 -0.02 -1.98 15.38
C MET A 114 0.14 -3.01 16.50
N ASP A 115 -0.93 -3.71 16.85
CA ASP A 115 -0.90 -4.81 17.82
C ASP A 115 -0.03 -5.99 17.33
N GLU A 116 -0.12 -6.35 16.05
CA GLU A 116 0.73 -7.39 15.45
C GLU A 116 2.23 -7.02 15.52
N LYS A 117 2.58 -5.77 15.20
CA LYS A 117 3.96 -5.25 15.29
C LYS A 117 4.48 -5.28 16.74
N ASN A 118 3.65 -4.87 17.68
CA ASN A 118 3.96 -4.90 19.11
C ASN A 118 4.13 -6.33 19.64
N ALA A 119 3.36 -7.29 19.13
CA ALA A 119 3.49 -8.70 19.50
C ALA A 119 4.75 -9.35 18.91
N ALA A 120 5.13 -8.99 17.68
CA ALA A 120 6.34 -9.51 17.03
C ALA A 120 7.65 -8.95 17.62
N SER A 121 7.58 -7.80 18.30
CA SER A 121 8.72 -7.16 18.95
C SER A 121 8.97 -7.60 20.41
N ARG A 122 8.16 -8.57 20.92
CA ARG A 122 8.28 -9.15 22.26
C ARG A 122 8.89 -10.55 22.21
#